data_AF-A0A7C1UDK6-F1
#
_entry.id   AF-A0A7C1UDK6-F1
#
_cell.length_a   1.000
_cell.length_b   1.000
_cell.length_c   1.000
_cell.angle_alpha   90.00
_cell.angle_beta   90.00
_cell.angle_gamma   90.00
#
_symmetry.space_group_name_H-M   'P 1'
#
loop_
_entity.id
_entity.type
_entity.pdbx_description
1 polymer ?
#
loop_
_entity_poly.entity_id
_entity_poly.type
_entity_poly.pdbx_seq_one_letter_code
_entity_poly.pdbx_strand_id
1 'polypeptide(L)'
;MRRIAVVIILILTSIYPGSGEPSENGSTHALIVTGINKNVKDRQTKDKAVVDLRDFFLNNTSVKGDRLAVLANSRSLVRDSSQVSTAENLKKWIDSFAARIEVGDRFIFYYVGQANIAGEKLRLNLPGADITHEQLAEWLSG
;
A
#
# COMPACT_ATOMS: atom_id res chain seq x y z
N MET A 1 -2.71 -29.72 -14.51
CA MET A 1 -2.70 -29.07 -13.17
C MET A 1 -3.11 -27.61 -13.31
N ARG A 2 -4.34 -27.27 -12.92
CA ARG A 2 -4.83 -25.88 -12.95
C ARG A 2 -4.19 -25.12 -11.79
N ARG A 3 -3.37 -24.11 -12.10
CA ARG A 3 -2.78 -23.21 -11.10
C ARG A 3 -3.87 -22.30 -10.58
N ILE A 4 -4.31 -22.51 -9.33
CA ILE A 4 -5.24 -21.61 -8.66
C ILE A 4 -4.48 -20.32 -8.36
N ALA A 5 -4.87 -19.21 -9.00
CA ALA A 5 -4.40 -17.89 -8.61
C ALA A 5 -5.22 -17.49 -7.37
N VAL A 6 -4.60 -17.59 -6.19
CA VAL A 6 -5.18 -17.08 -4.95
C VAL A 6 -4.92 -15.57 -4.93
N VAL A 7 -5.96 -14.77 -5.15
CA VAL A 7 -5.93 -13.33 -4.91
C VAL A 7 -6.38 -13.12 -3.48
N ILE A 8 -5.42 -12.96 -2.57
CA ILE A 8 -5.71 -12.56 -1.19
C ILE A 8 -5.87 -11.04 -1.20
N ILE A 9 -7.11 -10.56 -1.17
CA ILE A 9 -7.40 -9.19 -0.77
C ILE A 9 -7.38 -9.19 0.76
N LEU A 10 -6.21 -8.92 1.33
CA LEU A 10 -6.08 -8.77 2.77
C LEU A 10 -6.49 -7.35 3.12
N ILE A 11 -7.75 -7.16 3.52
CA ILE A 11 -8.18 -5.94 4.20
C ILE A 11 -7.69 -6.07 5.65
N LEU A 12 -6.44 -5.68 5.90
CA LEU A 12 -5.94 -5.51 7.26
C LEU A 12 -6.45 -4.16 7.77
N THR A 13 -7.60 -4.16 8.45
CA THR A 13 -7.91 -3.09 9.41
C THR A 13 -7.08 -3.36 10.65
N SER A 14 -5.83 -2.90 10.68
CA SER A 14 -5.08 -2.81 11.92
C SER A 14 -5.76 -1.78 12.81
N ILE A 15 -6.52 -2.25 13.80
CA ILE A 15 -6.90 -1.45 14.96
C ILE A 15 -5.58 -1.19 15.69
N TYR A 16 -4.98 -0.01 15.49
CA TYR A 16 -3.91 0.41 16.37
C TYR A 16 -4.47 0.39 17.80
N PRO A 17 -3.75 -0.20 18.77
CA PRO A 17 -4.03 0.03 20.19
C PRO A 17 -3.54 1.43 20.59
N GLY A 18 -3.95 2.46 19.84
CA GLY A 18 -4.03 3.83 20.30
C GLY A 18 -5.47 4.02 20.74
N SER A 19 -5.71 4.12 22.04
CA SER A 19 -7.03 4.17 22.67
C SER A 19 -7.81 5.44 22.28
N GLY A 20 -8.41 5.41 21.09
CA GLY A 20 -9.39 6.39 20.64
C GLY A 20 -10.14 5.81 19.46
N GLU A 21 -11.47 5.77 19.52
CA GLU A 21 -12.26 5.55 18.31
C GLU A 21 -11.82 6.57 17.25
N PRO A 22 -11.74 6.19 15.95
CA PRO A 22 -11.49 7.15 14.90
C PRO A 22 -12.53 8.26 15.01
N SER A 23 -12.08 9.44 15.41
CA SER A 23 -12.93 10.62 15.55
C SER A 23 -13.69 10.82 14.23
N GLU A 24 -14.96 11.22 14.29
CA GLU A 24 -15.70 11.66 13.09
C GLU A 24 -14.96 12.80 12.36
N ASN A 25 -14.06 13.50 13.06
CA ASN A 25 -13.23 14.59 12.53
C ASN A 25 -11.80 14.16 12.14
N GLY A 26 -11.44 12.89 12.30
CA GLY A 26 -10.11 12.36 11.96
C GLY A 26 -9.83 12.39 10.46
N SER A 27 -8.60 12.73 10.09
CA SER A 27 -8.14 12.73 8.70
C SER A 27 -7.77 11.32 8.23
N THR A 28 -7.93 11.05 6.93
CA THR A 28 -7.48 9.78 6.34
C THR A 28 -6.20 9.99 5.53
N HIS A 29 -5.21 9.13 5.78
CA HIS A 29 -3.94 9.01 5.07
C HIS A 29 -3.90 7.66 4.34
N ALA A 30 -3.59 7.66 3.06
CA ALA A 30 -3.60 6.47 2.23
C ALA A 30 -2.26 6.28 1.51
N LEU A 31 -1.71 5.07 1.61
CA LEU A 31 -0.51 4.65 0.89
C LEU A 31 -0.85 3.45 0.00
N ILE A 32 -0.83 3.65 -1.32
CA ILE A 32 -1.05 2.60 -2.31
C ILE A 32 0.29 2.20 -2.91
N VAL A 33 0.66 0.93 -2.82
CA VAL A 33 1.94 0.40 -3.27
C VAL A 33 1.71 -0.70 -4.29
N THR A 34 2.29 -0.57 -5.48
CA THR A 34 2.26 -1.62 -6.49
C THR A 34 3.52 -2.48 -6.42
N GLY A 35 3.38 -3.79 -6.37
CA GLY A 35 4.50 -4.72 -6.44
C GLY A 35 4.94 -5.06 -7.87
N ILE A 36 5.83 -6.04 -7.98
CA ILE A 36 6.23 -6.60 -9.28
C ILE A 36 5.05 -7.37 -9.89
N ASN A 37 4.75 -7.09 -11.17
CA ASN A 37 3.91 -7.93 -12.03
C ASN A 37 4.61 -8.19 -13.36
N LYS A 38 5.02 -9.44 -13.58
CA LYS A 38 5.74 -9.87 -14.79
C LYS A 38 4.81 -9.98 -16.01
N ASN A 39 3.56 -10.39 -15.80
CA ASN A 39 2.57 -10.48 -16.87
C ASN A 39 2.03 -9.07 -17.21
N VAL A 40 2.08 -8.70 -18.50
CA VAL A 40 1.70 -7.36 -18.96
C VAL A 40 0.21 -7.09 -18.76
N LYS A 41 -0.65 -8.05 -19.12
CA LYS A 41 -2.12 -7.89 -19.02
C LYS A 41 -2.56 -7.78 -17.56
N ASP A 42 -2.02 -8.65 -16.70
CA ASP A 42 -2.25 -8.60 -15.25
C ASP A 42 -1.75 -7.28 -14.63
N ARG A 43 -0.58 -6.80 -15.05
CA ARG A 43 -0.06 -5.49 -14.62
C ARG A 43 -1.01 -4.36 -15.02
N GLN A 44 -1.47 -4.32 -16.27
CA GLN A 44 -2.40 -3.28 -16.74
C GLN A 44 -3.74 -3.29 -15.99
N THR A 45 -4.29 -4.48 -15.72
CA THR A 45 -5.51 -4.61 -14.90
C THR A 45 -5.31 -4.06 -13.49
N LYS A 46 -4.17 -4.39 -12.87
CA LYS A 46 -3.82 -3.90 -11.52
C LYS A 46 -3.51 -2.40 -11.51
N ASP A 47 -2.84 -1.87 -12.53
CA ASP A 47 -2.61 -0.44 -12.71
C ASP A 47 -3.96 0.30 -12.80
N LYS A 48 -4.94 -0.24 -13.54
CA LYS A 48 -6.29 0.32 -13.56
C LYS A 48 -6.94 0.31 -12.17
N ALA A 49 -6.85 -0.78 -11.42
CA ALA A 49 -7.39 -0.84 -10.07
C ALA A 49 -6.75 0.20 -9.14
N VAL A 50 -5.45 0.48 -9.31
CA VAL A 50 -4.74 1.52 -8.55
C VAL A 50 -5.22 2.92 -8.94
N VAL A 51 -5.45 3.19 -10.24
CA VAL A 51 -6.04 4.47 -10.69
C VAL A 51 -7.43 4.64 -10.11
N ASP A 52 -8.29 3.62 -10.24
CA ASP A 52 -9.66 3.67 -9.73
C ASP A 52 -9.68 3.88 -8.19
N LEU A 53 -8.76 3.26 -7.46
CA LEU A 53 -8.62 3.44 -6.00
C LEU A 53 -8.11 4.83 -5.62
N ARG A 54 -7.11 5.35 -6.36
CA ARG A 54 -6.61 6.71 -6.16
C ARG A 54 -7.72 7.74 -6.39
N ASP A 55 -8.46 7.58 -7.47
CA ASP A 55 -9.55 8.48 -7.85
C ASP A 55 -10.72 8.38 -6.85
N PHE A 56 -11.00 7.20 -6.30
CA PHE A 56 -11.95 7.03 -5.20
C PHE A 56 -11.54 7.84 -3.98
N PHE A 57 -10.27 7.76 -3.55
CA PHE A 57 -9.81 8.55 -2.41
C PHE A 57 -9.90 10.05 -2.67
N LEU A 58 -9.47 10.53 -3.83
CA LEU A 58 -9.44 11.96 -4.12
C LEU A 58 -10.81 12.58 -4.36
N ASN A 59 -11.74 11.85 -4.98
CA ASN A 59 -13.00 12.40 -5.46
C ASN A 59 -14.21 11.98 -4.62
N ASN A 60 -14.15 10.80 -4.00
CA ASN A 60 -15.30 10.21 -3.30
C ASN A 60 -15.10 10.18 -1.78
N THR A 61 -13.93 10.62 -1.30
CA THR A 61 -13.63 10.76 0.12
C THR A 61 -13.01 12.13 0.40
N SER A 62 -12.91 12.53 1.67
CA SER A 62 -12.27 13.79 2.08
C SER A 62 -10.73 13.72 2.13
N VAL A 63 -10.10 12.74 1.47
CA VAL A 63 -8.64 12.59 1.43
C VAL A 63 -8.02 13.66 0.55
N LYS A 64 -7.17 14.50 1.14
CA LYS A 64 -6.41 15.53 0.42
C LYS A 64 -5.21 14.91 -0.30
N GLY A 65 -4.76 15.54 -1.39
CA GLY A 65 -3.66 15.04 -2.23
C GLY A 65 -2.32 14.86 -1.49
N ASP A 66 -2.04 15.66 -0.46
CA ASP A 66 -0.85 15.55 0.39
C ASP A 66 -0.91 14.39 1.41
N ARG A 67 -2.08 13.75 1.52
CA ARG A 67 -2.36 12.60 2.39
C ARG A 67 -2.56 11.30 1.61
N LEU A 68 -2.43 11.35 0.29
CA LEU A 68 -2.49 10.18 -0.59
C LEU A 68 -1.15 10.03 -1.32
N ALA A 69 -0.49 8.90 -1.11
CA ALA A 69 0.72 8.54 -1.83
C ALA A 69 0.49 7.26 -2.64
N VAL A 70 0.97 7.29 -3.88
CA VAL A 70 1.04 6.10 -4.73
C VAL A 70 2.52 5.81 -4.99
N LEU A 71 2.93 4.57 -4.80
CA LEU A 71 4.25 4.06 -5.16
C LEU A 71 4.08 2.97 -6.21
N ALA A 72 4.68 3.17 -7.38
CA ALA A 72 4.48 2.28 -8.52
C ALA A 72 5.76 1.59 -9.00
N ASN A 73 5.65 0.42 -9.61
CA ASN A 73 6.76 -0.21 -10.31
C ASN A 73 7.20 0.68 -11.49
N SER A 74 8.49 0.68 -11.85
CA SER A 74 9.01 1.45 -12.98
C SER A 74 8.36 1.15 -14.35
N ARG A 75 7.69 0.00 -14.47
CA ARG A 75 6.94 -0.47 -15.65
C ARG A 75 5.43 -0.29 -15.55
N SER A 76 4.94 0.32 -14.46
CA SER A 76 3.52 0.63 -14.27
C SER A 76 3.13 1.89 -15.05
N LEU A 77 1.91 1.91 -15.56
CA LEU A 77 1.32 3.10 -16.21
C LEU A 77 0.95 4.21 -15.21
N VAL A 78 0.96 3.94 -13.91
CA VAL A 78 0.65 4.91 -12.85
C VAL A 78 1.88 5.74 -12.44
N ARG A 79 3.06 5.39 -12.97
CA ARG A 79 4.37 5.93 -12.56
C ARG A 79 4.54 7.43 -12.76
N ASP A 80 3.96 8.02 -13.80
CA ASP A 80 4.20 9.45 -14.11
C ASP A 80 3.70 10.41 -13.00
N SER A 81 2.96 9.87 -12.02
CA SER A 81 2.50 10.56 -10.81
C SER A 81 3.06 9.99 -9.49
N SER A 82 3.95 8.98 -9.52
CA SER A 82 4.36 8.19 -8.34
C SER A 82 5.86 7.86 -8.29
N GLN A 83 6.42 7.75 -7.08
CA GLN A 83 7.78 7.26 -6.87
C GLN A 83 7.87 5.73 -7.06
N VAL A 84 9.09 5.20 -7.30
CA VAL A 84 9.28 3.75 -7.46
C VAL A 84 9.02 3.01 -6.15
N SER A 85 8.26 1.92 -6.18
CA SER A 85 7.86 1.11 -5.01
C SER A 85 8.96 0.24 -4.39
N THR A 86 10.18 0.73 -4.27
CA THR A 86 11.27 0.04 -3.54
C THR A 86 11.00 -0.03 -2.04
N ALA A 87 11.62 -0.97 -1.34
CA ALA A 87 11.59 -1.06 0.13
C ALA A 87 11.97 0.27 0.83
N GLU A 88 13.01 0.95 0.33
CA GLU A 88 13.47 2.23 0.89
C GLU A 88 12.42 3.34 0.77
N ASN A 89 11.86 3.56 -0.43
CA ASN A 89 10.81 4.55 -0.63
C ASN A 89 9.53 4.22 0.14
N LEU A 90 9.17 2.94 0.26
CA LEU A 90 8.05 2.51 1.08
C LEU A 90 8.27 2.91 2.54
N LYS A 91 9.43 2.56 3.12
CA LYS A 91 9.75 2.95 4.50
C LYS A 91 9.72 4.47 4.68
N LYS A 92 10.31 5.23 3.76
CA LYS A 92 10.29 6.70 3.79
C LYS A 92 8.87 7.28 3.84
N TRP A 93 7.93 6.73 3.08
CA TRP A 93 6.54 7.18 3.12
C TRP A 93 5.81 6.77 4.39
N ILE A 94 6.06 5.57 4.91
CA ILE A 94 5.52 5.13 6.22
C ILE A 94 6.03 6.09 7.31
N ASP A 95 7.33 6.32 7.40
CA ASP A 95 7.92 7.24 8.38
C ASP A 95 7.35 8.66 8.22
N SER A 96 7.19 9.13 6.98
CA SER A 96 6.64 10.45 6.68
C SER A 96 5.17 10.61 7.08
N PHE A 97 4.36 9.56 6.94
CA PHE A 97 2.97 9.59 7.40
C PHE A 97 2.89 9.41 8.92
N ALA A 98 3.66 8.51 9.50
CA ALA A 98 3.72 8.30 10.95
C ALA A 98 4.07 9.61 11.69
N ALA A 99 4.95 10.44 11.14
CA ALA A 99 5.30 11.75 11.71
C ALA A 99 4.17 12.81 11.66
N ARG A 100 3.09 12.56 10.91
CA ARG A 100 1.99 13.52 10.67
C ARG A 100 0.63 13.03 11.15
N ILE A 101 0.49 11.73 11.39
CA ILE A 101 -0.75 11.11 11.85
C ILE A 101 -0.98 11.50 13.31
N GLU A 102 -2.16 12.03 13.59
CA GLU A 102 -2.60 12.39 14.94
C GLU A 102 -3.56 11.35 15.53
N VAL A 103 -3.86 11.46 16.82
CA VAL A 103 -4.88 10.63 17.47
C VAL A 103 -6.24 10.86 16.80
N GLY A 104 -6.87 9.77 16.34
CA GLY A 104 -8.15 9.80 15.65
C GLY A 104 -8.04 9.78 14.12
N ASP A 105 -6.86 9.99 13.55
CA ASP A 105 -6.61 9.82 12.12
C ASP A 105 -6.64 8.33 11.71
N ARG A 106 -6.87 8.09 10.42
CA ARG A 106 -6.91 6.77 9.82
C ARG A 106 -5.75 6.61 8.86
N PHE A 107 -4.98 5.55 9.03
CA PHE A 107 -3.97 5.14 8.06
C PHE A 107 -4.43 3.91 7.28
N ILE A 108 -4.40 4.00 5.96
CA ILE A 108 -4.82 2.93 5.06
C ILE A 108 -3.65 2.55 4.16
N PHE A 109 -3.24 1.28 4.25
CA PHE A 109 -2.20 0.71 3.41
C PHE A 109 -2.80 -0.28 2.41
N TYR A 110 -2.55 -0.07 1.12
CA TYR A 110 -2.93 -0.99 0.05
C TYR A 110 -1.71 -1.50 -0.69
N TYR A 111 -1.57 -2.83 -0.76
CA TYR A 111 -0.58 -3.47 -1.61
C TYR A 111 -1.24 -4.17 -2.80
N VAL A 112 -0.80 -3.82 -4.01
CA VAL A 112 -1.30 -4.39 -5.27
C VAL A 112 -0.13 -5.01 -6.04
N GLY A 113 0.10 -6.31 -5.87
CA GLY A 113 1.27 -6.94 -6.47
C GLY A 113 1.30 -8.44 -6.28
N GLN A 114 2.44 -9.04 -6.65
CA GLN A 114 2.74 -10.41 -6.28
C GLN A 114 3.27 -10.46 -4.85
N ALA A 115 2.92 -11.51 -4.12
CA ALA A 115 3.51 -11.86 -2.86
C ALA A 115 3.74 -13.37 -2.86
N ASN A 116 4.77 -13.83 -2.18
CA ASN A 116 5.06 -15.26 -2.05
C ASN A 116 5.53 -15.60 -0.66
N ILE A 117 5.41 -16.88 -0.30
CA ILE A 117 6.01 -17.41 0.91
C ILE A 117 7.48 -17.74 0.60
N ALA A 118 8.40 -17.35 1.47
CA ALA A 118 9.79 -17.80 1.46
C ALA A 118 10.20 -18.20 2.88
N GLY A 119 10.47 -19.50 3.09
CA GLY A 119 10.49 -20.06 4.43
C GLY A 119 9.11 -19.96 5.07
N GLU A 120 9.03 -19.42 6.28
CA GLU A 120 7.78 -19.20 7.02
C GLU A 120 7.22 -17.78 6.85
N LYS A 121 7.85 -16.96 5.99
CA LYS A 121 7.52 -15.54 5.87
C LYS A 121 6.81 -15.22 4.57
N LEU A 122 5.67 -14.53 4.66
CA LEU A 122 5.08 -13.83 3.52
C LEU A 122 6.00 -12.66 3.12
N ARG A 123 6.38 -12.62 1.84
CA ARG A 123 7.16 -11.56 1.20
C ARG A 123 6.30 -10.80 0.19
N LEU A 124 6.34 -9.48 0.28
CA LEU A 124 5.79 -8.58 -0.73
C LEU A 124 6.87 -8.34 -1.79
N ASN A 125 6.58 -8.69 -3.04
CA ASN A 125 7.56 -8.57 -4.12
C ASN A 125 7.68 -7.14 -4.64
N LEU A 126 8.77 -6.46 -4.30
CA LEU A 126 9.02 -5.08 -4.68
C LEU A 126 10.12 -4.98 -5.75
N PRO A 127 10.16 -3.90 -6.55
CA PRO A 127 11.35 -3.57 -7.31
C PRO A 127 12.59 -3.49 -6.39
N GLY A 128 13.57 -4.37 -6.62
CA GLY A 128 14.76 -4.48 -5.77
C GLY A 128 14.59 -5.53 -4.68
N ALA A 129 14.96 -5.17 -3.44
CA ALA A 129 14.78 -6.06 -2.29
C ALA A 129 13.30 -6.14 -1.91
N ASP A 130 12.82 -7.36 -1.71
CA ASP A 130 11.50 -7.63 -1.14
C ASP A 130 11.45 -7.29 0.35
N ILE A 131 10.25 -7.10 0.87
CA ILE A 131 10.02 -6.95 2.31
C ILE A 131 9.17 -8.11 2.83
N THR A 132 9.39 -8.52 4.07
CA THR A 132 8.50 -9.48 4.74
C THR A 132 7.33 -8.76 5.40
N HIS A 133 6.26 -9.50 5.70
CA HIS A 133 5.15 -9.00 6.51
C HIS A 133 5.59 -8.58 7.92
N GLU A 134 6.59 -9.24 8.52
CA GLU A 134 7.16 -8.85 9.82
C GLU A 134 7.87 -7.50 9.74
N GLN A 135 8.69 -7.26 8.70
CA GLN A 135 9.34 -5.97 8.50
C GLN A 135 8.30 -4.85 8.28
N LEU A 136 7.24 -5.15 7.52
CA LEU A 136 6.15 -4.19 7.36
C LEU A 136 5.45 -3.92 8.70
N ALA A 137 5.18 -4.95 9.50
CA ALA A 137 4.57 -4.80 10.82
C ALA A 137 5.45 -3.95 11.75
N GLU A 138 6.76 -4.20 11.78
CA GLU A 138 7.75 -3.41 12.52
C GLU A 138 7.68 -1.92 12.12
N TRP A 139 7.67 -1.63 10.81
CA TRP A 139 7.60 -0.24 10.33
C TRP A 139 6.29 0.46 10.68
N LEU A 140 5.19 -0.28 10.78
CA LEU A 140 3.91 0.27 11.19
C LEU A 140 3.87 0.46 12.71
N SER A 141 4.40 -0.46 13.50
CA SER A 141 4.32 -0.38 14.96
C SER A 141 5.08 0.81 15.58
N GLY A 142 6.08 1.35 14.88
CA GLY A 142 6.91 2.46 15.37
C GLY A 142 8.03 1.96 16.27
#